data_AF-A0A0C3Q668-F1
#
_entry.id   AF-A0A0C3Q668-F1
#
_cell.length_a   1.000
_cell.length_b   1.000
_cell.length_c   1.000
_cell.angle_alpha   90.00
_cell.angle_beta   90.00
_cell.angle_gamma   90.00
#
_symmetry.space_group_name_H-M   'P 1'
#
loop_
_entity.id
_entity.type
_entity.pdbx_description
1 polymer ?
#
loop_
_entity_poly.entity_id
_entity_poly.type
_entity_poly.pdbx_seq_one_letter_code
_entity_poly.pdbx_strand_id
1 'polypeptide(L)' 'MTIPLNHGNTATTGFALALSIASHLSPSATIPAMTLTIIGSDVSTCTRRVKVVLFEKGVDFVVKPIDWVNQS' A
#
# COMPACT_ATOMS: atom_id res chain seq x y z
N MET A 1 -56.97 -18.20 18.27
CA MET A 1 -56.66 -18.08 19.71
C MET A 1 -55.64 -19.16 20.03
N THR A 2 -54.45 -18.99 20.57
CA THR A 2 -53.54 -17.88 20.88
C THR A 2 -52.19 -18.57 21.09
N ILE A 3 -51.12 -18.08 20.49
CA ILE A 3 -49.75 -18.57 20.73
C ILE A 3 -49.26 -17.93 22.05
N PRO A 4 -48.74 -18.69 23.04
CA PRO A 4 -47.94 -18.10 24.10
C PRO A 4 -46.44 -18.17 23.77
N LEU A 5 -45.81 -16.99 23.82
CA LEU A 5 -44.39 -16.71 23.74
C LEU A 5 -43.66 -17.05 25.06
N ASN A 6 -42.50 -17.67 24.91
CA ASN A 6 -41.22 -17.38 25.58
C ASN A 6 -41.20 -16.97 27.08
N HIS A 7 -40.55 -17.78 27.91
CA HIS A 7 -39.69 -17.32 29.02
C HIS A 7 -38.66 -18.41 29.36
N GLY A 8 -37.38 -18.14 29.09
CA GLY A 8 -36.29 -19.04 29.46
C GLY A 8 -34.93 -18.59 28.94
N ASN A 9 -34.41 -17.51 29.52
CA ASN A 9 -33.05 -17.01 29.32
C ASN A 9 -32.01 -18.14 29.33
N THR A 10 -31.29 -18.31 28.22
CA THR A 10 -29.99 -19.00 28.22
C THR A 10 -28.96 -18.04 27.65
N ALA A 11 -28.12 -17.52 28.54
CA ALA A 11 -27.05 -16.61 28.21
C ALA A 11 -25.81 -17.39 27.70
N THR A 12 -25.05 -16.72 26.84
CA THR A 12 -23.58 -16.80 26.78
C THR A 12 -22.95 -18.02 26.10
N THR A 13 -22.54 -17.83 24.85
CA THR A 13 -21.19 -18.09 24.29
C THR A 13 -21.28 -17.62 22.83
N GLY A 14 -20.77 -16.46 22.44
CA GLY A 14 -19.41 -16.03 22.67
C GLY A 14 -18.57 -16.25 21.40
N PHE A 15 -19.01 -15.75 20.25
CA PHE A 15 -18.11 -15.41 19.14
C PHE A 15 -18.73 -14.32 18.26
N ALA A 16 -19.01 -13.15 18.86
CA ALA A 16 -19.25 -11.94 18.11
C ALA A 16 -17.88 -11.37 17.70
N LEU A 17 -17.32 -11.84 16.59
CA LEU A 17 -16.18 -11.17 15.95
C LEU A 17 -16.70 -9.98 15.12
N ALA A 18 -17.30 -9.01 15.80
CA ALA A 18 -17.51 -7.68 15.23
C ALA A 18 -16.16 -6.95 15.30
N LEU A 19 -15.29 -7.17 14.30
CA LEU A 19 -14.09 -6.35 14.15
C LEU A 19 -14.50 -4.98 13.61
N SER A 20 -14.73 -4.11 14.58
CA SER A 20 -15.04 -2.70 14.43
C SER A 20 -13.81 -1.92 13.97
N ILE A 21 -14.04 -1.01 13.02
CA ILE A 21 -13.27 0.19 12.69
C ILE A 21 -11.90 -0.02 12.03
N ALA A 22 -11.87 0.08 10.70
CA ALA A 22 -10.80 0.80 10.01
C ALA A 22 -11.42 2.02 9.34
N SER A 23 -11.58 3.07 10.15
CA SER A 23 -11.20 4.44 9.86
C SER A 23 -11.19 4.84 8.38
N HIS A 24 -12.12 5.73 8.02
CA HIS A 24 -11.92 6.87 7.14
C HIS A 24 -10.50 7.01 6.54
N LEU A 25 -10.22 6.26 5.47
CA LEU A 25 -9.14 6.55 4.56
C LEU A 25 -9.77 7.06 3.27
N SER A 26 -10.16 8.33 3.30
CA SER A 26 -9.95 9.15 2.12
C SER A 26 -8.51 9.66 2.22
N PRO A 27 -7.51 9.03 1.59
CA PRO A 27 -6.28 9.73 1.29
C PRO A 27 -6.54 10.66 0.10
N SER A 28 -7.46 11.62 0.26
CA SER A 28 -7.51 12.81 -0.59
C SER A 28 -6.53 13.86 -0.06
N ALA A 29 -5.43 13.43 0.56
CA ALA A 29 -4.20 14.18 0.45
C ALA A 29 -3.59 13.72 -0.87
N THR A 30 -3.81 14.47 -1.94
CA THR A 30 -2.98 14.39 -3.14
C THR A 30 -1.58 14.83 -2.72
N ILE A 31 -0.85 13.93 -2.06
CA ILE A 31 0.60 14.04 -1.97
C ILE A 31 1.02 14.04 -3.43
N PRO A 32 1.65 15.12 -3.94
CA PRO A 32 2.08 15.14 -5.33
C PRO A 32 2.90 13.89 -5.53
N ALA A 33 2.46 13.03 -6.46
CA ALA A 33 3.13 11.78 -6.76
C ALA A 33 4.55 12.14 -7.22
N MET A 34 5.50 12.10 -6.28
CA MET A 34 6.87 12.52 -6.51
C MET A 34 7.56 11.42 -7.29
N THR A 35 7.45 11.49 -8.62
CA THR A 35 8.13 10.54 -9.50
C THR A 35 9.62 10.86 -9.48
N LEU A 36 10.44 9.93 -8.99
CA LEU A 36 11.88 10.10 -8.93
C LEU A 36 12.52 9.79 -10.28
N THR A 37 13.58 10.51 -10.65
CA THR A 37 14.36 10.21 -11.85
C THR A 37 15.68 9.58 -11.46
N ILE A 38 15.94 8.36 -11.93
CA ILE A 38 17.21 7.67 -11.79
C ILE A 38 18.05 7.96 -13.02
N ILE A 39 19.17 8.66 -12.85
CA ILE A 39 20.15 8.86 -13.92
C ILE A 39 21.13 7.68 -13.86
N GLY A 40 21.08 6.81 -14.87
CA GLY A 40 21.94 5.63 -14.89
C GLY A 40 21.72 4.72 -16.07
N SER A 41 22.66 3.80 -16.27
CA SER A 41 22.53 2.74 -17.27
C SER A 41 21.75 1.55 -16.72
N ASP A 42 20.83 0.98 -17.51
CA ASP A 42 20.04 -0.18 -17.11
C ASP A 42 20.89 -1.44 -16.85
N VAL A 43 22.06 -1.53 -17.46
CA VAL A 43 23.01 -2.65 -17.23
C VAL A 43 23.88 -2.44 -15.99
N SER A 44 23.84 -1.27 -15.36
CA SER A 44 24.62 -1.00 -14.16
C SER A 44 24.01 -1.67 -12.93
N THR A 45 24.83 -2.43 -12.22
CA THR A 45 24.46 -3.02 -10.92
C THR A 45 24.04 -1.94 -9.91
N CYS A 46 24.63 -0.74 -9.96
CA CYS A 46 24.26 0.36 -9.08
C CYS A 46 22.81 0.82 -9.33
N THR A 47 22.48 1.09 -10.59
CA THR A 47 21.12 1.46 -11.01
C THR A 47 20.11 0.38 -10.64
N ARG A 48 20.46 -0.90 -10.80
CA ARG A 48 19.61 -2.03 -10.39
C ARG A 48 19.32 -2.04 -8.90
N ARG A 49 20.31 -1.78 -8.04
CA ARG A 49 20.10 -1.74 -6.57
C ARG A 49 19.13 -0.63 -6.17
N VAL A 50 19.24 0.55 -6.78
CA VAL A 50 18.33 1.68 -6.52
C VAL A 50 16.91 1.35 -6.96
N LYS A 51 16.74 0.75 -8.15
CA LYS A 51 15.43 0.30 -8.64
C LYS A 51 14.73 -0.65 -7.68
N VAL A 52 15.45 -1.66 -7.18
CA VAL A 52 14.89 -2.64 -6.24
C VAL A 52 14.38 -1.95 -4.98
N VAL A 53 15.16 -1.05 -4.38
CA VAL A 53 14.76 -0.32 -3.17
C VAL A 53 13.55 0.58 -3.41
N LEU A 54 13.49 1.26 -4.55
CA LEU A 54 12.35 2.12 -4.89
C LEU A 54 11.08 1.31 -5.17
N PHE A 55 11.24 0.16 -5.83
CA PHE A 55 10.16 -0.79 -6.07
C PHE A 55 9.60 -1.36 -4.75
N GLU A 56 10.46 -1.81 -3.84
CA GLU A 56 10.07 -2.31 -2.51
C GLU A 56 9.34 -1.26 -1.66
N LYS A 57 9.65 0.03 -1.87
CA LYS A 57 9.01 1.15 -1.19
C LYS A 57 7.74 1.64 -1.86
N GLY A 58 7.36 1.10 -3.02
CA GLY A 58 6.21 1.56 -3.79
C GLY A 58 6.36 3.00 -4.28
N VAL A 59 7.59 3.44 -4.55
CA VAL A 59 7.87 4.78 -5.07
C VAL A 59 7.92 4.74 -6.59
N ASP A 60 7.15 5.59 -7.25
CA ASP A 60 7.19 5.74 -8.70
C ASP A 60 8.53 6.34 -9.15
N PHE A 61 9.15 5.74 -10.16
CA PHE A 61 10.39 6.23 -10.72
C PHE A 61 10.48 6.03 -12.23
N VAL A 62 11.29 6.88 -12.86
CA VAL A 62 11.68 6.79 -14.25
C VAL A 62 13.20 6.66 -14.36
N VAL A 63 13.68 5.91 -15.33
CA VAL A 63 15.10 5.76 -15.60
C VAL A 63 15.46 6.60 -16.80
N LYS A 64 16.43 7.49 -16.64
CA LYS A 64 17.00 8.25 -17.74
C LYS A 64 18.39 7.68 -18.04
N PRO A 65 18.58 7.04 -19.21
CA PRO A 65 19.90 6.62 -19.63
C PRO A 65 20.79 7.85 -19.80
N ILE A 66 22.07 7.63 -19.57
CA ILE A 66 23.11 8.66 -19.61
C ILE A 66 24.25 8.09 -20.43
N ASP A 67 24.68 8.88 -21.40
CA ASP A 67 25.79 8.55 -22.28
C ASP A 67 27.07 9.08 -21.64
N TRP A 68 27.90 8.19 -21.11
CA TRP A 68 29.19 8.56 -20.53
C TRP A 68 30.23 8.96 -21.59
N VAL A 69 29.95 8.70 -22.86
CA VAL A 69 30.91 8.87 -23.97
C VAL A 69 31.12 10.34 -24.35
N ASN A 70 30.18 11.24 -24.05
CA ASN A 70 30.22 12.64 -24.50
C ASN A 70 30.32 13.67 -23.34
N GLN A 71 30.94 13.31 -22.21
CA GLN A 71 31.10 14.23 -21.06
C GLN A 71 32.51 14.86 -20.97
N SER A 72 33.12 15.20 -22.12
CA SER A 72 34.42 15.88 -22.21
C SER A 72 34.27 17.38 -22.45
#